data_AF-D2VC97-F1
#
_entry.id   AF-D2VC97-F1
#
_cell.length_a   1.000
_cell.length_b   1.000
_cell.length_c   1.000
_cell.angle_alpha   90.00
_cell.angle_beta   90.00
_cell.angle_gamma   90.00
#
_symmetry.space_group_name_H-M   'P 1'
#
loop_
_entity.id
_entity.type
_entity.pdbx_description
1 polymer ?
#
loop_
_entity_poly.entity_id
_entity_poly.type
_entity_poly.pdbx_seq_one_letter_code
_entity_poly.pdbx_strand_id
1 'polypeptide(L)'
;MSQTVAATTEAPQKTAEELEKEEELLFEKGPLSLLLESVREQTQILISCRNNRKLLARVKAFDRHCNMVLENVQEMWTEQPKSGKGRKKSKPINKTRFTNKLFLRGDSVILVLRNPKR
;
A
#
# COMPACT_ATOMS: atom_id res chain seq x y z
N MET A 1 34.86 27.19 -39.53
CA MET A 1 34.85 25.81 -39.02
C MET A 1 33.55 25.62 -38.25
N SER A 2 32.92 24.47 -38.50
CA SER A 2 31.54 24.05 -38.19
C SER A 2 30.98 24.50 -36.83
N GLN A 3 29.78 25.10 -36.82
CA GLN A 3 28.90 25.09 -35.65
C GLN A 3 28.05 23.81 -35.73
N THR A 4 28.27 22.91 -34.78
CA THR A 4 27.54 21.65 -34.65
C THR A 4 26.21 21.91 -33.97
N VAL A 5 25.12 21.61 -34.68
CA VAL A 5 23.74 21.60 -34.17
C VAL A 5 23.58 20.48 -33.14
N ALA A 6 23.25 20.82 -31.89
CA ALA A 6 22.84 19.85 -30.89
C ALA A 6 21.33 19.60 -31.05
N ALA A 7 20.98 18.44 -31.61
CA ALA A 7 19.61 17.96 -31.63
C ALA A 7 19.18 17.63 -30.18
N THR A 8 18.32 18.45 -29.60
CA THR A 8 17.54 18.11 -28.41
C THR A 8 16.53 17.04 -28.79
N THR A 9 16.79 15.80 -28.39
CA THR A 9 15.85 14.69 -28.49
C THR A 9 14.70 14.96 -27.53
N GLU A 10 13.61 15.54 -28.04
CA GLU A 10 12.38 15.74 -27.28
C GLU A 10 11.77 14.37 -26.96
N ALA A 11 11.53 14.10 -25.67
CA ALA A 11 10.81 12.91 -25.26
C ALA A 11 9.43 12.88 -25.94
N PRO A 12 9.00 11.75 -26.52
CA PRO A 12 7.72 11.68 -27.21
C PRO A 12 6.58 12.00 -26.23
N GLN A 13 5.84 13.07 -26.53
CA GLN A 13 4.66 13.46 -25.77
C GLN A 13 3.54 12.44 -26.07
N LYS A 14 3.40 11.42 -25.21
CA LYS A 14 2.25 10.52 -25.25
C LYS A 14 0.98 11.29 -24.92
N THR A 15 -0.11 10.97 -25.61
CA THR A 15 -1.41 11.54 -25.31
C THR A 15 -1.91 11.05 -23.95
N ALA A 16 -2.76 11.84 -23.28
CA ALA A 16 -3.27 11.49 -21.94
C ALA A 16 -3.99 10.13 -21.91
N GLU A 17 -4.73 9.80 -22.98
CA GLU A 17 -5.44 8.53 -23.12
C GLU A 17 -4.50 7.32 -23.28
N GLU A 18 -3.35 7.50 -23.93
CA GLU A 18 -2.36 6.44 -24.08
C GLU A 18 -1.63 6.15 -22.76
N LEU A 19 -1.35 7.20 -21.98
CA LEU A 19 -0.75 7.08 -20.65
C LEU A 19 -1.67 6.33 -19.69
N GLU A 20 -2.98 6.61 -19.72
CA GLU A 20 -3.96 5.93 -18.88
C GLU A 20 -4.08 4.44 -19.22
N LYS A 21 -4.12 4.11 -20.52
CA LYS A 21 -4.10 2.71 -20.99
C LYS A 21 -2.83 1.97 -20.60
N GLU A 22 -1.67 2.63 -20.67
CA GLU A 22 -0.42 2.05 -20.19
C GLU A 22 -0.43 1.83 -18.67
N GLU A 23 -0.95 2.77 -17.89
CA GLU A 23 -1.09 2.61 -16.44
C GLU A 23 -2.03 1.44 -16.09
N GLU A 24 -3.16 1.29 -16.78
CA GLU A 24 -4.06 0.14 -16.63
C GLU A 24 -3.37 -1.20 -16.95
N LEU A 25 -2.63 -1.24 -18.05
CA LEU A 25 -1.84 -2.41 -18.43
C LEU A 25 -0.77 -2.76 -17.38
N LEU A 26 -0.13 -1.75 -16.81
CA LEU A 26 0.86 -1.91 -15.73
C LEU A 26 0.20 -2.40 -14.44
N PHE A 27 -1.02 -1.99 -14.14
CA PHE A 27 -1.77 -2.52 -13.00
C PHE A 27 -2.18 -3.98 -13.21
N GLU A 28 -2.56 -4.36 -14.44
CA GLU A 28 -3.03 -5.72 -14.72
C GLU A 28 -1.89 -6.74 -14.81
N LYS A 29 -0.76 -6.38 -15.43
CA LYS A 29 0.37 -7.30 -15.66
C LYS A 29 1.54 -7.11 -14.70
N GLY A 30 1.47 -6.10 -13.83
CA GLY A 30 2.55 -5.74 -12.92
C GLY A 30 2.38 -6.25 -11.49
N PRO A 31 3.27 -5.86 -10.57
CA PRO A 31 3.22 -6.27 -9.16
C PRO A 31 1.98 -5.76 -8.41
N LEU A 32 1.31 -4.73 -8.94
CA LEU A 32 0.08 -4.17 -8.38
C LEU A 32 -1.18 -4.98 -8.77
N SER A 33 -1.05 -5.99 -9.64
CA SER A 33 -2.15 -6.89 -10.00
C SER A 33 -2.76 -7.59 -8.79
N LEU A 34 -1.94 -7.88 -7.77
CA LEU A 34 -2.40 -8.41 -6.48
C LEU A 34 -3.48 -7.54 -5.85
N LEU A 35 -3.32 -6.21 -5.89
CA LEU A 35 -4.28 -5.25 -5.34
C LEU A 35 -5.51 -5.16 -6.24
N LEU A 36 -5.33 -5.16 -7.56
CA LEU A 36 -6.43 -5.15 -8.52
C LEU A 36 -7.36 -6.36 -8.33
N GLU A 37 -6.79 -7.56 -8.24
CA GLU A 37 -7.54 -8.78 -7.96
C GLU A 37 -8.19 -8.72 -6.57
N SER A 38 -7.51 -8.15 -5.57
CA SER A 38 -8.07 -8.01 -4.22
C SER A 38 -9.28 -7.08 -4.16
N VAL A 39 -9.30 -6.02 -4.98
CA VAL A 39 -10.46 -5.13 -5.15
C VAL A 39 -11.60 -5.86 -5.89
N ARG A 40 -11.30 -6.52 -7.00
CA ARG A 40 -12.29 -7.26 -7.82
C ARG A 40 -12.98 -8.36 -7.01
N GLU A 41 -12.20 -9.15 -6.28
CA GLU A 41 -12.70 -10.28 -5.49
C GLU A 41 -13.13 -9.91 -4.06
N GLN A 42 -12.94 -8.65 -3.66
CA GLN A 42 -13.15 -8.16 -2.30
C GLN A 42 -12.48 -9.03 -1.24
N THR A 43 -11.26 -9.52 -1.53
CA THR A 43 -10.53 -10.39 -0.60
C THR A 43 -10.00 -9.60 0.58
N GLN A 44 -9.77 -10.29 1.69
CA GLN A 44 -9.12 -9.70 2.85
C GLN A 44 -7.61 -9.68 2.61
N ILE A 45 -6.99 -8.55 2.93
CA ILE A 45 -5.55 -8.36 2.85
C ILE A 45 -4.97 -8.00 4.21
N LEU A 46 -3.72 -8.38 4.41
CA LEU A 46 -2.89 -7.97 5.54
C LEU A 46 -1.85 -6.96 5.04
N ILE A 47 -1.88 -5.76 5.62
CA ILE A 47 -0.92 -4.68 5.32
C ILE A 47 -0.02 -4.50 6.53
N SER A 48 1.30 -4.56 6.32
CA SER A 48 2.30 -4.19 7.32
C SER A 48 2.74 -2.74 7.10
N CYS A 49 2.54 -1.90 8.11
CA CYS A 49 2.90 -0.48 8.06
C CYS A 49 4.26 -0.19 8.74
N ARG A 50 4.88 0.94 8.39
CA ARG A 50 6.19 1.38 8.91
C ARG A 50 6.27 1.52 10.43
N ASN A 51 5.16 1.82 11.10
CA ASN A 51 5.10 1.96 12.56
C ASN A 51 4.85 0.64 13.30
N ASN A 52 5.21 -0.49 12.68
CA ASN A 52 4.96 -1.85 13.18
C ASN A 52 3.48 -2.11 13.54
N ARG A 53 2.58 -1.41 12.84
CA ARG A 53 1.13 -1.64 12.91
C ARG A 53 0.74 -2.54 11.75
N LYS A 54 -0.14 -3.49 12.03
CA LYS A 54 -0.68 -4.41 11.02
C LYS A 54 -2.15 -4.09 10.81
N LEU A 55 -2.56 -3.94 9.55
CA LEU A 55 -3.95 -3.69 9.18
C LEU A 55 -4.49 -4.92 8.47
N LEU A 56 -5.59 -5.46 8.97
CA LEU A 56 -6.38 -6.48 8.28
C LEU A 56 -7.59 -5.77 7.69
N ALA A 57 -7.72 -5.74 6.37
CA ALA A 57 -8.69 -4.88 5.71
C ALA A 57 -9.13 -5.44 4.36
N ARG A 58 -10.17 -4.85 3.76
CA ARG A 58 -10.53 -5.04 2.36
C ARG A 58 -10.27 -3.76 1.59
N VAL A 59 -9.65 -3.86 0.42
CA VAL A 59 -9.37 -2.71 -0.43
C VAL A 59 -10.60 -2.40 -1.28
N LYS A 60 -10.99 -1.13 -1.35
CA LYS A 60 -12.01 -0.65 -2.28
C LYS A 60 -11.42 0.06 -3.48
N ALA A 61 -10.35 0.82 -3.28
CA ALA A 61 -9.62 1.47 -4.34
C ALA A 61 -8.13 1.58 -3.96
N PHE A 62 -7.27 1.64 -4.95
CA PHE A 62 -5.85 1.90 -4.78
C PHE A 62 -5.36 2.81 -5.92
N ASP A 63 -4.16 3.35 -5.78
CA ASP A 63 -3.50 4.13 -6.83
C ASP A 63 -2.05 3.67 -7.08
N ARG A 64 -1.37 4.35 -8.01
CA ARG A 64 0.04 4.08 -8.36
C ARG A 64 1.05 4.29 -7.23
N HIS A 65 0.70 5.10 -6.23
CA HIS A 65 1.54 5.36 -5.06
C HIS A 65 1.27 4.37 -3.93
N CYS A 66 0.41 3.37 -4.16
CA CYS A 66 -0.11 2.45 -3.15
C CYS A 66 -0.90 3.17 -2.04
N ASN A 67 -1.47 4.35 -2.31
CA ASN A 67 -2.52 4.88 -1.45
C ASN A 67 -3.74 3.97 -1.60
N MET A 68 -4.47 3.72 -0.50
CA MET A 68 -5.57 2.78 -0.48
C MET A 68 -6.77 3.34 0.27
N VAL A 69 -7.95 3.09 -0.29
CA VAL A 69 -9.22 3.22 0.42
C VAL A 69 -9.57 1.84 0.96
N LEU A 70 -9.64 1.73 2.28
CA LEU A 70 -9.86 0.48 3.00
C LEU A 70 -11.21 0.50 3.71
N GLU A 71 -11.84 -0.67 3.76
CA GLU A 71 -13.07 -0.92 4.52
C GLU A 71 -12.89 -2.08 5.50
N ASN A 72 -13.68 -2.05 6.59
CA ASN A 72 -13.68 -3.04 7.66
C ASN A 72 -12.26 -3.29 8.20
N VAL A 73 -11.58 -2.20 8.56
CA VAL A 73 -10.17 -2.24 8.96
C VAL A 73 -10.04 -2.63 10.42
N GLN A 74 -9.30 -3.70 10.66
CA GLN A 74 -8.82 -4.09 11.98
C GLN A 74 -7.33 -3.76 12.09
N GLU A 75 -7.02 -2.73 12.85
CA GLU A 75 -5.66 -2.31 13.18
C GLU A 75 -5.16 -3.07 14.41
N MET A 76 -3.95 -3.61 14.34
CA MET A 76 -3.33 -4.42 15.38
C MET A 76 -1.91 -3.93 15.66
N TRP A 77 -1.59 -3.69 16.93
CA TRP A 77 -0.24 -3.33 17.36
C TRP A 77 0.09 -3.93 18.72
N THR A 78 1.39 -4.06 18.99
CA THR A 78 1.91 -4.48 20.28
C THR A 78 2.33 -3.25 21.08
N GLU A 79 1.80 -3.12 22.28
CA GLU A 79 2.30 -2.13 23.24
C GLU A 79 3.22 -2.84 24.22
N GLN A 80 4.42 -2.28 24.41
CA GLN A 80 5.32 -2.71 25.47
C GLN A 80 5.12 -1.73 26.64
N PRO A 81 4.51 -2.17 27.75
CA PRO A 81 4.34 -1.29 28.89
C PRO A 81 5.73 -0.87 29.39
N LYS A 82 5.89 0.40 29.74
CA LYS A 82 7.12 0.85 30.41
C LYS A 82 7.09 0.29 31.82
N SER A 83 7.90 -0.73 32.07
CA SER A 83 8.09 -1.26 33.42
C SER A 83 8.81 -0.22 34.28
N GLY A 84 8.33 0.01 35.50
CA GLY A 84 8.98 0.91 36.45
C GLY A 84 10.42 0.46 36.76
N LYS A 85 11.28 1.41 37.12
CA LYS A 85 12.71 1.17 37.41
C LYS A 85 12.84 0.02 38.42
N GLY A 86 13.45 -1.10 38.02
CA GLY A 86 13.71 -2.27 38.87
C GLY A 86 12.72 -3.45 38.73
N ARG A 87 11.67 -3.37 37.90
CA ARG A 87 10.77 -4.52 37.65
C ARG A 87 11.09 -5.21 36.33
N LYS A 88 10.91 -6.55 36.27
CA LYS A 88 11.04 -7.35 35.03
C LYS A 88 10.24 -6.69 33.89
N LYS A 89 10.77 -6.76 32.65
CA LYS A 89 10.07 -6.27 31.45
C LYS A 89 8.66 -6.86 31.41
N SER A 90 7.65 -6.01 31.36
CA SER A 90 6.25 -6.42 31.28
C SER A 90 5.97 -7.12 29.95
N LYS A 91 5.06 -8.10 29.97
CA LYS A 91 4.67 -8.84 28.78
C LYS A 91 4.11 -7.89 27.71
N PRO A 92 4.42 -8.10 26.42
CA PRO A 92 3.83 -7.31 25.35
C PRO A 92 2.31 -7.53 25.31
N ILE A 93 1.55 -6.45 25.19
CA ILE A 93 0.09 -6.47 25.15
C ILE A 93 -0.35 -6.20 23.71
N ASN A 94 -1.10 -7.14 23.14
CA ASN A 94 -1.69 -6.96 21.82
C ASN A 94 -2.94 -6.07 21.95
N LYS A 95 -2.95 -4.93 21.27
CA LYS A 95 -4.12 -4.06 21.15
C LYS A 95 -4.68 -4.13 19.74
N THR A 96 -6.00 -4.04 19.65
CA THR A 96 -6.72 -4.01 18.39
C THR A 96 -7.70 -2.85 18.38
N ARG A 97 -7.91 -2.27 17.20
CA ARG A 97 -8.88 -1.21 16.95
C ARG A 97 -9.62 -1.52 15.66
N PHE A 98 -10.93 -1.33 15.66
CA PHE A 98 -11.75 -1.43 14.46
C PHE A 98 -12.06 -0.04 13.89
N THR A 99 -12.04 0.09 12.56
CA THR A 99 -12.41 1.31 11.84
C THR A 99 -13.16 0.94 10.55
N ASN A 100 -14.36 1.48 10.36
CA ASN A 100 -15.24 1.08 9.25
C ASN A 100 -14.67 1.46 7.87
N LYS A 101 -14.15 2.68 7.74
CA LYS A 101 -13.56 3.24 6.52
C LYS A 101 -12.27 3.96 6.86
N LEU A 102 -11.20 3.71 6.12
CA LEU A 102 -9.89 4.30 6.36
C LEU A 102 -9.23 4.64 5.03
N PHE A 103 -8.70 5.85 4.92
CA PHE A 103 -7.75 6.20 3.86
C PHE A 103 -6.34 5.95 4.38
N LEU A 104 -5.56 5.14 3.67
CA LEU A 104 -4.17 4.83 3.98
C LEU A 104 -3.26 5.43 2.91
N ARG A 105 -2.23 6.16 3.36
CA ARG A 105 -1.20 6.70 2.48
C ARG A 105 -0.12 5.65 2.18
N GLY A 106 0.29 5.53 0.92
CA GLY A 106 1.20 4.51 0.43
C GLY A 106 2.62 4.58 1.01
N ASP A 107 3.10 5.76 1.40
CA ASP A 107 4.41 5.93 2.07
C ASP A 107 4.54 5.10 3.36
N SER A 108 3.41 4.78 4.00
CA SER A 108 3.37 3.99 5.23
C SER A 108 3.38 2.49 5.00
N VAL A 109 3.10 2.03 3.78
CA VAL A 109 2.99 0.60 3.43
C VAL A 109 4.39 0.02 3.22
N ILE A 110 4.65 -1.13 3.85
CA ILE A 110 5.89 -1.90 3.62
C ILE A 110 5.57 -3.16 2.82
N LEU A 111 4.56 -3.90 3.25
CA LEU A 111 4.23 -5.21 2.69
C LEU A 111 2.72 -5.37 2.62
N VAL A 112 2.26 -5.91 1.50
CA VAL A 112 0.86 -6.31 1.29
C VAL A 112 0.83 -7.81 1.04
N LEU A 113 0.01 -8.51 1.81
CA LEU A 113 -0.24 -9.94 1.69
C LEU A 113 -1.73 -10.15 1.45
N ARG A 114 -2.06 -10.87 0.38
CA ARG A 114 -3.44 -11.31 0.14
C ARG A 114 -3.72 -12.57 0.95
N ASN A 115 -4.86 -12.61 1.63
CA ASN A 115 -5.30 -13.81 2.32
C ASN A 115 -5.75 -14.85 1.29
N PRO A 116 -5.14 -16.05 1.23
CA PRO A 116 -5.59 -17.10 0.33
C PRO A 116 -7.04 -17.49 0.67
N LYS A 117 -7.86 -17.64 -0.36
CA LYS A 117 -9.18 -18.26 -0.20
C LYS A 117 -8.95 -19.76 0.04
N ARG A 118 -9.46 -20.27 1.16
CA ARG A 118 -9.62 -21.71 1.38
C ARG A 118 -10.79 -22.23 0.54
#